data_AF-F0R025-F1
#
_entry.id   AF-F0R025-F1
#
_cell.length_a   1.000
_cell.length_b   1.000
_cell.length_c   1.000
_cell.angle_alpha   90.00
_cell.angle_beta   90.00
_cell.angle_gamma   90.00
#
_symmetry.space_group_name_H-M   'P 1'
#
loop_
_entity.id
_entity.type
_entity.pdbx_description
1 polymer ?
#
loop_
_entity_poly.entity_id
_entity_poly.type
_entity_poly.pdbx_seq_one_letter_code
_entity_poly.pdbx_strand_id
1 'polypeptide(L)'
;MEDKLITLAILTYSKAQILQSVLENEGIESYIHNVNLIQPVISSGVRVRIKESDLPQALKIIESSSWLSSEILHEESPASPKASHVLIPIDFSPYSLKACDFGFRVAAKMHVDVVLLHVHFTPIYIPSLQYSTDNFGIPSIENAANMRSIMETVHKEMEDLAKIIDKKIEDGIYPKVKYTCLLREGVPEEEILSYARHEKPLIIVMGTRGEHQENLELIGSVTAEVIERSPVFVYAIPEQAPSKSIEDIHKVALFTSFDQRDLIAFDSLIKTFKDNQFEITFIHINSHEEKRTWNEITLAGIKEYFKKQYPQLEFDYVAVDESHLLNNIDQFIQTNKIDVICTSNYKRNIFARLFNPSMARKMLFHSNTPLLIIK
;
A
#
# COMPACT_ATOMS: atom_id res chain seq x y z
N MET A 1 24.58 -17.46 26.88
CA MET A 1 23.93 -16.23 26.39
C MET A 1 22.69 -16.69 25.69
N GLU A 2 21.51 -16.26 26.14
CA GLU A 2 20.25 -16.62 25.46
C GLU A 2 20.31 -16.10 24.02
N ASP A 3 19.94 -16.97 23.06
CA ASP A 3 19.86 -16.62 21.64
C ASP A 3 18.81 -15.53 21.45
N LYS A 4 19.26 -14.27 21.47
CA LYS A 4 18.39 -13.11 21.32
C LYS A 4 17.76 -13.13 19.92
N LEU A 5 16.44 -13.29 19.88
CA LEU A 5 15.68 -13.20 18.65
C LEU A 5 15.49 -11.74 18.23
N ILE A 6 15.86 -11.41 16.99
CA ILE A 6 15.63 -10.10 16.39
C ILE A 6 14.54 -10.19 15.33
N THR A 7 13.88 -9.06 15.03
CA THR A 7 12.93 -9.00 13.91
C THR A 7 13.70 -8.78 12.61
N LEU A 8 13.59 -9.76 11.70
CA LEU A 8 14.17 -9.69 10.37
C LEU A 8 13.30 -8.86 9.43
N ALA A 9 11.98 -9.08 9.46
CA ALA A 9 11.02 -8.40 8.60
C ALA A 9 9.62 -8.36 9.23
N ILE A 10 8.82 -7.38 8.82
CA ILE A 10 7.37 -7.31 9.08
C ILE A 10 6.66 -7.44 7.74
N LEU A 11 5.99 -8.55 7.52
CA LEU A 11 5.43 -8.95 6.23
C LEU A 11 3.96 -9.33 6.39
N THR A 12 3.24 -9.46 5.27
CA THR A 12 1.99 -10.24 5.26
C THR A 12 2.30 -11.67 5.67
N TYR A 13 1.34 -12.36 6.30
CA TYR A 13 1.58 -13.71 6.76
C TYR A 13 1.90 -14.69 5.62
N SER A 14 1.29 -14.54 4.43
CA SER A 14 1.67 -15.33 3.25
C SER A 14 3.15 -15.14 2.87
N LYS A 15 3.65 -13.89 2.83
CA LYS A 15 5.09 -13.65 2.60
C LYS A 15 5.96 -14.12 3.75
N ALA A 16 5.48 -14.04 4.99
CA ALA A 16 6.20 -14.52 6.15
C ALA A 16 6.37 -16.04 6.11
N GLN A 17 5.33 -16.79 5.68
CA GLN A 17 5.43 -18.23 5.45
C GLN A 17 6.43 -18.57 4.35
N ILE A 18 6.38 -17.85 3.22
CA ILE A 18 7.36 -18.04 2.13
C ILE A 18 8.78 -17.76 2.64
N LEU A 19 9.00 -16.65 3.34
CA LEU A 19 10.30 -16.29 3.90
C LEU A 19 10.78 -17.34 4.90
N GLN A 20 9.89 -17.80 5.79
CA GLN A 20 10.20 -18.83 6.78
C GLN A 20 10.65 -20.12 6.08
N SER A 21 9.90 -20.61 5.09
CA SER A 21 10.27 -21.80 4.34
C SER A 21 11.62 -21.65 3.62
N VAL A 22 11.91 -20.46 3.07
CA VAL A 22 13.19 -20.18 2.41
C VAL A 22 14.34 -20.18 3.41
N LEU A 23 14.18 -19.55 4.57
CA LEU A 23 15.19 -19.50 5.63
C LEU A 23 15.45 -20.90 6.21
N GLU A 24 14.41 -21.66 6.50
CA GLU A 24 14.50 -23.01 7.07
C GLU A 24 15.18 -24.00 6.11
N ASN A 25 14.93 -23.90 4.80
CA ASN A 25 15.61 -24.70 3.78
C ASN A 25 17.13 -24.41 3.72
N GLU A 26 17.54 -23.19 4.06
CA GLU A 26 18.95 -22.77 4.14
C GLU A 26 19.55 -22.97 5.54
N GLY A 27 18.82 -23.67 6.43
CA GLY A 27 19.28 -24.03 7.77
C GLY A 27 19.16 -22.91 8.82
N ILE A 28 18.40 -21.85 8.54
CA ILE A 28 18.15 -20.75 9.49
C ILE A 28 16.81 -20.97 10.18
N GLU A 29 16.84 -21.16 11.49
CA GLU A 29 15.65 -21.27 12.31
C GLU A 29 14.92 -19.92 12.38
N SER A 30 13.64 -19.90 12.03
CA SER A 30 12.84 -18.67 12.02
C SER A 30 11.45 -18.88 12.61
N TYR A 31 10.90 -17.81 13.19
CA TYR A 31 9.62 -17.84 13.90
C TYR A 31 8.71 -16.70 13.42
N ILE A 32 7.45 -17.02 13.14
CA ILE A 32 6.41 -16.03 12.85
C ILE A 32 5.69 -15.68 14.16
N HIS A 33 5.82 -14.44 14.61
CA HIS A 33 5.15 -13.94 15.82
C HIS A 33 3.98 -13.00 15.46
N ASN A 34 2.97 -12.95 16.35
CA ASN A 34 1.69 -12.21 16.25
C ASN A 34 0.64 -12.83 15.31
N VAL A 35 0.47 -14.16 15.35
CA VAL A 35 -0.58 -14.83 14.57
C VAL A 35 -1.84 -15.00 15.41
N ASN A 36 -2.91 -14.24 15.14
CA ASN A 36 -4.25 -14.63 15.57
C ASN A 36 -4.73 -15.75 14.63
N LEU A 37 -4.48 -17.00 15.02
CA LEU A 37 -4.64 -18.22 14.21
C LEU A 37 -6.09 -18.68 13.95
N ILE A 38 -7.11 -17.85 14.19
CA ILE A 38 -8.48 -18.37 14.38
C ILE A 38 -9.36 -18.36 13.11
N GLN A 39 -9.04 -17.62 12.03
CA GLN A 39 -9.86 -17.62 10.80
C GLN A 39 -9.07 -17.42 9.49
N PRO A 40 -9.59 -17.88 8.32
CA PRO A 40 -8.85 -18.04 7.07
C PRO A 40 -8.70 -16.77 6.21
N VAL A 41 -8.81 -15.58 6.81
CA VAL A 41 -8.50 -14.32 6.11
C VAL A 41 -7.24 -13.74 6.75
N ILE A 42 -6.26 -13.40 5.92
CA ILE A 42 -4.86 -13.26 6.31
C ILE A 42 -4.37 -11.89 5.84
N SER A 43 -4.59 -10.85 6.64
CA SER A 43 -4.13 -9.48 6.35
C SER A 43 -3.37 -8.80 7.50
N SER A 44 -3.05 -9.52 8.58
CA SER A 44 -2.22 -8.98 9.66
C SER A 44 -0.74 -8.96 9.26
N GLY A 45 -0.07 -7.84 9.58
CA GLY A 45 1.39 -7.78 9.53
C GLY A 45 1.98 -8.66 10.63
N VAL A 46 2.77 -9.66 10.25
CA VAL A 46 3.43 -10.58 11.20
C VAL A 46 4.93 -10.36 11.19
N ARG A 47 5.58 -10.62 12.33
CA ARG A 47 7.02 -10.45 12.49
C ARG A 47 7.71 -11.78 12.22
N VAL A 48 8.61 -11.81 11.24
CA VAL A 48 9.56 -12.93 11.06
C VAL A 48 10.77 -12.65 11.94
N ARG A 49 11.05 -13.56 12.88
CA ARG A 49 12.16 -13.45 13.83
C ARG A 49 13.17 -14.57 13.61
N ILE A 50 14.45 -14.22 13.72
CA ILE A 50 15.59 -15.15 13.63
C ILE A 50 16.53 -14.88 14.80
N LYS A 51 17.48 -15.79 15.03
CA LYS A 51 18.59 -15.54 15.97
C LYS A 51 19.47 -14.40 15.46
N GLU A 52 19.93 -13.53 16.35
CA GLU A 52 20.79 -12.39 16.00
C GLU A 52 22.09 -12.84 15.29
N SER A 53 22.60 -14.04 15.60
CA SER A 53 23.76 -14.67 14.94
C SER A 53 23.55 -14.94 13.45
N ASP A 54 22.32 -15.21 13.04
CA ASP A 54 22.01 -15.70 11.69
C ASP A 54 21.72 -14.55 10.72
N LEU A 55 21.69 -13.31 11.23
CA LEU A 55 21.36 -12.12 10.46
C LEU A 55 22.20 -11.98 9.18
N PRO A 56 23.54 -12.09 9.18
CA PRO A 56 24.31 -11.93 7.95
C PRO A 56 23.97 -12.97 6.87
N GLN A 57 23.72 -14.22 7.28
CA GLN A 57 23.36 -15.29 6.35
C GLN A 57 21.93 -15.11 5.82
N ALA A 58 20.98 -14.79 6.69
CA ALA A 58 19.60 -14.49 6.32
C ALA A 58 19.52 -13.35 5.30
N LEU A 59 20.30 -12.28 5.49
CA LEU A 59 20.38 -11.15 4.57
C LEU A 59 20.92 -11.54 3.19
N LYS A 60 21.91 -12.44 3.13
CA LYS A 60 22.47 -12.95 1.86
C LYS A 60 21.46 -13.83 1.10
N ILE A 61 20.69 -14.65 1.82
CA ILE A 61 19.61 -15.47 1.25
C ILE A 61 18.51 -14.58 0.67
N ILE A 62 18.10 -13.55 1.41
CA ILE A 62 17.11 -12.55 0.98
C ILE A 62 17.55 -11.83 -0.29
N GLU A 63 18.84 -11.48 -0.41
CA GLU A 63 19.39 -10.77 -1.58
C GLU A 63 19.45 -11.67 -2.83
N SER A 64 19.82 -12.94 -2.67
CA SER A 64 19.95 -13.90 -3.77
C SER A 64 18.62 -14.53 -4.22
N SER A 65 17.60 -14.42 -3.38
CA SER A 65 16.27 -14.98 -3.61
C SER A 65 15.42 -14.12 -4.55
N SER A 66 15.10 -14.67 -5.72
CA SER A 66 14.31 -14.00 -6.76
C SER A 66 12.86 -13.63 -6.37
N TRP A 67 12.33 -14.22 -5.30
CA TRP A 67 10.92 -14.04 -4.88
C TRP A 67 10.66 -12.71 -4.15
N LEU A 68 11.70 -12.05 -3.62
CA LEU A 68 11.62 -10.65 -3.16
C LEU A 68 11.86 -9.65 -4.29
N SER A 69 12.53 -10.09 -5.37
CA SER A 69 12.88 -9.30 -6.54
C SER A 69 11.88 -9.51 -7.69
N SER A 70 10.57 -9.54 -7.41
CA SER A 70 9.54 -9.54 -8.46
C SER A 70 9.59 -8.29 -9.38
N GLU A 71 10.58 -7.41 -9.18
CA GLU A 71 10.96 -6.35 -10.11
C GLU A 71 11.50 -6.84 -11.47
N ILE A 72 11.78 -8.14 -11.68
CA ILE A 72 12.49 -8.60 -12.89
C ILE A 72 11.73 -9.57 -13.82
N LEU A 73 10.60 -10.19 -13.43
CA LEU A 73 10.07 -11.32 -14.23
C LEU A 73 8.80 -11.10 -15.07
N HIS A 74 8.22 -9.90 -15.13
CA HIS A 74 7.14 -9.64 -16.09
C HIS A 74 7.19 -8.20 -16.64
N GLU A 75 8.19 -7.92 -17.48
CA GLU A 75 8.04 -6.91 -18.54
C GLU A 75 7.42 -7.61 -19.76
N GLU A 76 6.17 -8.07 -19.64
CA GLU A 76 5.40 -8.33 -20.85
C GLU A 76 4.95 -7.00 -21.46
N SER A 77 5.06 -6.93 -22.78
CA SER A 77 4.78 -5.77 -23.62
C SER A 77 3.46 -5.10 -23.23
N PRO A 78 3.38 -3.76 -23.14
CA PRO A 78 2.16 -3.09 -22.72
C PRO A 78 1.03 -3.45 -23.69
N ALA A 79 0.00 -4.14 -23.17
CA ALA A 79 -1.27 -4.24 -23.84
C ALA A 79 -1.79 -2.82 -24.17
N SER A 80 -2.53 -2.69 -25.28
CA SER A 80 -3.19 -1.45 -25.69
C SER A 80 -3.81 -0.73 -24.50
N PRO A 81 -3.77 0.62 -24.43
CA PRO A 81 -4.26 1.35 -23.27
C PRO A 81 -5.73 0.98 -23.04
N LYS A 82 -5.96 0.22 -21.97
CA LYS A 82 -7.30 -0.08 -21.48
C LYS A 82 -7.90 1.20 -20.90
N ALA A 83 -9.23 1.25 -20.85
CA ALA A 83 -9.93 2.37 -20.24
C ALA A 83 -9.44 2.58 -18.80
N SER A 84 -9.13 3.84 -18.47
CA SER A 84 -8.72 4.23 -17.12
C SER A 84 -9.84 3.91 -16.14
N HIS A 85 -9.49 3.49 -14.92
CA HIS A 85 -10.43 3.06 -13.87
C HIS A 85 -9.82 3.26 -12.48
N VAL A 86 -10.66 3.25 -11.45
CA VAL A 86 -10.24 3.22 -10.04
C VAL A 86 -10.15 1.76 -9.59
N LEU A 87 -8.99 1.35 -9.05
CA LEU A 87 -8.83 0.03 -8.44
C LEU A 87 -9.08 0.13 -6.94
N ILE A 88 -9.93 -0.74 -6.40
CA ILE A 88 -10.22 -0.82 -4.96
C ILE A 88 -9.94 -2.25 -4.50
N PRO A 89 -8.79 -2.51 -3.85
CA PRO A 89 -8.56 -3.77 -3.16
C PRO A 89 -9.53 -3.94 -2.00
N ILE A 90 -10.14 -5.12 -1.89
CA ILE A 90 -11.16 -5.42 -0.89
C ILE A 90 -10.82 -6.69 -0.11
N ASP A 91 -11.08 -6.65 1.19
CA ASP A 91 -10.88 -7.75 2.15
C ASP A 91 -12.15 -7.99 2.98
N PHE A 92 -13.30 -7.52 2.49
CA PHE A 92 -14.62 -7.57 3.15
C PHE A 92 -14.74 -6.88 4.51
N SER A 93 -13.65 -6.27 5.00
CA SER A 93 -13.65 -5.48 6.23
C SER A 93 -14.41 -4.15 6.07
N PRO A 94 -14.86 -3.55 7.18
CA PRO A 94 -15.39 -2.18 7.17
C PRO A 94 -14.41 -1.14 6.58
N TYR A 95 -13.10 -1.40 6.64
CA TYR A 95 -12.08 -0.52 6.10
C TYR A 95 -12.04 -0.53 4.57
N SER A 96 -12.22 -1.71 3.96
CA SER A 96 -12.37 -1.82 2.50
C SER A 96 -13.67 -1.19 2.00
N LEU A 97 -14.76 -1.27 2.78
CA LEU A 97 -16.00 -0.56 2.48
C LEU A 97 -15.85 0.96 2.51
N LYS A 98 -15.07 1.49 3.46
CA LYS A 98 -14.71 2.92 3.49
C LYS A 98 -13.91 3.33 2.25
N ALA A 99 -13.03 2.45 1.76
CA ALA A 99 -12.33 2.66 0.50
C ALA A 99 -13.30 2.68 -0.71
N CYS A 100 -14.33 1.82 -0.72
CA CYS A 100 -15.41 1.89 -1.70
C CYS A 100 -16.13 3.25 -1.68
N ASP A 101 -16.47 3.76 -0.50
CA ASP A 101 -17.16 5.06 -0.37
C ASP A 101 -16.37 6.18 -1.07
N PHE A 102 -15.05 6.24 -0.88
CA PHE A 102 -14.19 7.23 -1.54
C PHE A 102 -13.98 6.92 -3.02
N GLY A 103 -13.63 5.67 -3.35
CA GLY A 103 -13.25 5.27 -4.70
C GLY A 103 -14.36 5.43 -5.73
N PHE A 104 -15.62 5.17 -5.37
CA PHE A 104 -16.76 5.44 -6.26
C PHE A 104 -16.95 6.92 -6.55
N ARG A 105 -16.71 7.81 -5.56
CA ARG A 105 -16.76 9.27 -5.76
C ARG A 105 -15.63 9.77 -6.64
N VAL A 106 -14.42 9.23 -6.47
CA VAL A 106 -13.29 9.50 -7.37
C VAL A 106 -13.64 9.06 -8.78
N ALA A 107 -14.15 7.84 -8.95
CA ALA A 107 -14.49 7.29 -10.27
C ALA A 107 -15.56 8.12 -10.98
N ALA A 108 -16.60 8.55 -10.25
CA ALA A 108 -17.63 9.44 -10.79
C ALA A 108 -17.07 10.79 -11.23
N LYS A 109 -16.22 11.41 -10.40
CA LYS A 109 -15.58 12.70 -10.71
C LYS A 109 -14.67 12.62 -11.93
N MET A 110 -13.91 11.54 -12.02
CA MET A 110 -12.94 11.31 -13.08
C MET A 110 -13.58 10.70 -14.34
N HIS A 111 -14.89 10.39 -14.31
CA HIS A 111 -15.63 9.73 -15.38
C HIS A 111 -15.01 8.39 -15.82
N VAL A 112 -14.64 7.57 -14.85
CA VAL A 112 -14.02 6.26 -15.06
C VAL A 112 -14.78 5.15 -14.34
N ASP A 113 -14.54 3.89 -14.73
CA ASP A 113 -15.13 2.71 -14.09
C ASP A 113 -14.42 2.38 -12.76
N VAL A 114 -15.03 1.51 -11.95
CA VAL A 114 -14.43 0.94 -10.72
C VAL A 114 -14.12 -0.55 -10.92
N VAL A 115 -12.97 -1.00 -10.43
CA VAL A 115 -12.63 -2.41 -10.31
C VAL A 115 -12.45 -2.74 -8.84
N LEU A 116 -13.29 -3.63 -8.32
CA LEU A 116 -13.14 -4.20 -6.98
C LEU A 116 -12.29 -5.47 -7.11
N LEU A 117 -11.13 -5.51 -6.44
CA LEU A 117 -10.21 -6.64 -6.51
C LEU A 117 -10.09 -7.31 -5.14
N HIS A 118 -10.48 -8.57 -5.05
CA HIS A 118 -10.11 -9.40 -3.91
C HIS A 118 -9.07 -10.43 -4.33
N VAL A 119 -8.07 -10.59 -3.48
CA VAL A 119 -7.03 -11.59 -3.64
C VAL A 119 -7.13 -12.55 -2.48
N HIS A 120 -7.37 -13.82 -2.79
CA HIS A 120 -7.35 -14.88 -1.80
C HIS A 120 -6.04 -15.66 -1.94
N PHE A 121 -5.50 -16.11 -0.82
CA PHE A 121 -4.30 -16.92 -0.81
C PHE A 121 -4.68 -18.38 -0.61
N THR A 122 -4.47 -19.21 -1.63
CA THR A 122 -4.43 -20.67 -1.45
C THR A 122 -2.98 -21.03 -1.14
N PRO A 123 -2.68 -21.67 0.00
CA PRO A 123 -1.33 -22.15 0.28
C PRO A 123 -0.87 -23.07 -0.86
N ILE A 124 0.13 -22.63 -1.62
CA ILE A 124 0.73 -23.46 -2.66
C ILE A 124 1.35 -24.66 -1.96
N TYR A 125 0.79 -25.84 -2.20
CA TYR A 125 1.46 -27.09 -1.89
C TYR A 125 2.63 -27.18 -2.86
N ILE A 126 3.83 -26.76 -2.45
CA ILE A 126 5.04 -27.12 -3.17
C ILE A 126 5.16 -28.63 -2.94
N PRO A 127 4.96 -29.50 -3.94
CA PRO A 127 5.40 -30.86 -3.81
C PRO A 127 6.91 -30.72 -3.66
N SER A 128 7.42 -30.98 -2.46
CA SER A 128 8.85 -31.14 -2.27
C SER A 128 9.32 -32.06 -3.41
N LEU A 129 10.36 -31.62 -4.13
CA LEU A 129 11.07 -32.45 -5.10
C LEU A 129 11.74 -33.59 -4.32
N GLN A 130 10.94 -34.52 -3.81
CA GLN A 130 11.40 -35.78 -3.28
C GLN A 130 11.44 -36.72 -4.47
N TYR A 131 12.66 -36.86 -4.99
CA TYR A 131 13.07 -38.00 -5.79
C TYR A 131 12.80 -39.29 -5.00
N SER A 132 11.57 -39.77 -5.01
CA SER A 132 11.23 -41.12 -4.62
C SER A 132 9.89 -41.48 -5.25
N THR A 133 9.98 -42.47 -6.13
CA THR A 133 8.92 -43.11 -6.89
C THR A 133 7.76 -43.55 -6.00
N ASP A 134 6.57 -43.50 -6.59
CA ASP A 134 5.33 -44.16 -6.14
C ASP A 134 4.58 -43.49 -4.98
N ASN A 135 4.01 -42.32 -5.25
CA ASN A 135 2.62 -41.99 -4.93
C ASN A 135 2.27 -40.64 -5.56
N PHE A 136 1.46 -40.66 -6.63
CA PHE A 136 0.78 -39.44 -7.10
C PHE A 136 -0.03 -38.90 -5.91
N GLY A 137 0.40 -37.77 -5.36
CA GLY A 137 -0.30 -37.05 -4.29
C GLY A 137 -1.62 -36.52 -4.81
N ILE A 138 -2.62 -37.38 -4.90
CA ILE A 138 -4.02 -36.96 -4.97
C ILE A 138 -4.25 -36.15 -3.68
N PRO A 139 -4.68 -34.89 -3.76
CA PRO A 139 -5.05 -34.15 -2.56
C PRO A 139 -6.07 -34.98 -1.79
N SER A 140 -5.82 -35.22 -0.49
CA SER A 140 -6.78 -35.92 0.35
C SER A 140 -8.17 -35.30 0.17
N ILE A 141 -9.22 -36.12 0.16
CA ILE A 141 -10.60 -35.69 -0.09
C ILE A 141 -11.01 -34.55 0.87
N GLU A 142 -10.47 -34.55 2.10
CA GLU A 142 -10.62 -33.49 3.10
C GLU A 142 -10.03 -32.14 2.66
N ASN A 143 -8.84 -32.13 2.05
CA ASN A 143 -8.21 -30.89 1.56
C ASN A 143 -8.94 -30.32 0.34
N ALA A 144 -9.46 -31.18 -0.54
CA ALA A 144 -10.27 -30.75 -1.69
C ALA A 144 -11.63 -30.18 -1.26
N ALA A 145 -12.25 -30.74 -0.21
CA ALA A 145 -13.50 -30.23 0.36
C ALA A 145 -13.29 -28.87 1.05
N ASN A 146 -12.19 -28.71 1.79
CA ASN A 146 -11.83 -27.43 2.43
C ASN A 146 -11.53 -26.31 1.42
N MET A 147 -10.88 -26.62 0.29
CA MET A 147 -10.67 -25.61 -0.76
C MET A 147 -11.97 -25.18 -1.45
N ARG A 148 -12.87 -26.13 -1.71
CA ARG A 148 -14.19 -25.80 -2.28
C ARG A 148 -15.00 -24.90 -1.35
N SER A 149 -14.99 -25.18 -0.05
CA SER A 149 -15.73 -24.36 0.92
C SER A 149 -15.15 -22.95 1.08
N ILE A 150 -13.82 -22.77 0.99
CA ILE A 150 -13.19 -21.45 0.98
C ILE A 150 -13.61 -20.66 -0.27
N MET A 151 -13.54 -21.28 -1.45
CA MET A 151 -13.93 -20.62 -2.70
C MET A 151 -15.42 -20.24 -2.70
N GLU A 152 -16.29 -21.13 -2.23
CA GLU A 152 -17.73 -20.85 -2.10
C GLU A 152 -17.99 -19.68 -1.14
N THR A 153 -17.27 -19.62 -0.02
CA THR A 153 -17.34 -18.50 0.94
C THR A 153 -16.95 -17.18 0.27
N VAL A 154 -15.80 -17.13 -0.40
CA VAL A 154 -15.30 -15.91 -1.06
C VAL A 154 -16.23 -15.45 -2.18
N HIS A 155 -16.81 -16.36 -2.97
CA HIS A 155 -17.80 -16.01 -3.99
C HIS A 155 -19.05 -15.40 -3.35
N LYS A 156 -19.53 -15.99 -2.24
CA LYS A 156 -20.69 -15.48 -1.52
C LYS A 156 -20.43 -14.09 -0.93
N GLU A 157 -19.28 -13.87 -0.31
CA GLU A 157 -18.90 -12.56 0.23
C GLU A 157 -18.80 -11.49 -0.86
N MET A 158 -18.28 -11.87 -2.04
CA MET A 158 -18.30 -11.01 -3.23
C MET A 158 -19.71 -10.66 -3.70
N GLU A 159 -20.60 -11.64 -3.80
CA GLU A 159 -21.98 -11.41 -4.20
C GLU A 159 -22.71 -10.52 -3.20
N ASP A 160 -22.49 -10.73 -1.90
CA ASP A 160 -23.11 -9.93 -0.85
C ASP A 160 -22.56 -8.50 -0.85
N LEU A 161 -21.26 -8.31 -1.09
CA LEU A 161 -20.66 -6.99 -1.31
C LEU A 161 -21.28 -6.28 -2.52
N ALA A 162 -21.43 -6.98 -3.65
CA ALA A 162 -22.04 -6.42 -4.85
C ALA A 162 -23.47 -5.94 -4.57
N LYS A 163 -24.29 -6.75 -3.87
CA LYS A 163 -25.65 -6.35 -3.45
C LYS A 163 -25.63 -5.11 -2.55
N ILE A 164 -24.68 -5.00 -1.63
CA ILE A 164 -24.53 -3.82 -0.76
C ILE A 164 -24.22 -2.58 -1.60
N ILE A 165 -23.31 -2.70 -2.57
CA ILE A 165 -22.92 -1.60 -3.45
C ILE A 165 -24.08 -1.19 -4.37
N ASP A 166 -24.76 -2.15 -5.00
CA ASP A 166 -25.92 -1.90 -5.85
C ASP A 166 -27.02 -1.17 -5.07
N LYS A 167 -27.32 -1.62 -3.86
CA LYS A 167 -28.27 -0.95 -2.98
C LYS A 167 -27.82 0.48 -2.63
N LYS A 168 -26.54 0.70 -2.33
CA LYS A 168 -26.02 2.06 -2.07
C LYS A 168 -26.12 2.97 -3.30
N ILE A 169 -26.00 2.42 -4.52
CA ILE A 169 -26.20 3.16 -5.77
C ILE A 169 -27.70 3.49 -5.96
N GLU A 170 -28.59 2.53 -5.72
CA GLU A 170 -30.05 2.71 -5.79
C GLU A 170 -30.56 3.76 -4.79
N ASP A 171 -30.05 3.72 -3.56
CA ASP A 171 -30.37 4.67 -2.49
C ASP A 171 -29.73 6.06 -2.70
N GLY A 172 -28.91 6.22 -3.76
CA GLY A 172 -28.22 7.49 -4.08
C GLY A 172 -27.07 7.84 -3.13
N ILE A 173 -26.65 6.90 -2.28
CA ILE A 173 -25.50 7.05 -1.37
C ILE A 173 -24.20 7.01 -2.20
N TYR A 174 -24.14 6.13 -3.20
CA TYR A 174 -23.06 6.05 -4.16
C TYR A 174 -23.46 6.68 -5.49
N PRO A 175 -22.51 7.35 -6.18
CA PRO A 175 -22.75 7.80 -7.54
C PRO A 175 -22.95 6.60 -8.47
N LYS A 176 -23.76 6.79 -9.51
CA LYS A 176 -24.01 5.77 -10.54
C LYS A 176 -22.78 5.59 -11.42
N VAL A 177 -21.91 4.65 -11.05
CA VAL A 177 -20.67 4.31 -11.75
C VAL A 177 -20.69 2.82 -12.08
N LYS A 178 -20.21 2.46 -13.28
CA LYS A 178 -20.05 1.06 -13.65
C LYS A 178 -18.89 0.46 -12.87
N TYR A 179 -19.12 -0.70 -12.25
CA TYR A 179 -18.08 -1.42 -11.53
C TYR A 179 -18.04 -2.90 -11.91
N THR A 180 -16.89 -3.53 -11.69
CA THR A 180 -16.70 -4.97 -11.86
C THR A 180 -16.01 -5.57 -10.64
N CYS A 181 -16.43 -6.75 -10.21
CA CYS A 181 -15.73 -7.53 -9.19
C CYS A 181 -14.76 -8.51 -9.84
N LEU A 182 -13.51 -8.52 -9.37
CA LEU A 182 -12.44 -9.41 -9.83
C LEU A 182 -11.90 -10.21 -8.65
N LEU A 183 -11.83 -11.52 -8.84
CA LEU A 183 -11.19 -12.46 -7.92
C LEU A 183 -9.84 -12.90 -8.51
N ARG A 184 -8.79 -12.85 -7.70
CA ARG A 184 -7.48 -13.40 -8.03
C ARG A 184 -6.96 -14.29 -6.92
N GLU A 185 -6.14 -15.25 -7.29
CA GLU A 185 -5.42 -16.12 -6.38
C GLU A 185 -3.97 -15.64 -6.27
N GLY A 186 -3.42 -15.56 -5.07
CA GLY A 186 -2.02 -15.23 -4.85
C GLY A 186 -1.75 -14.45 -3.57
N VAL A 187 -0.59 -13.81 -3.51
CA VAL A 187 -0.22 -12.90 -2.41
C VAL A 187 -0.86 -11.53 -2.68
N PRO A 188 -1.71 -10.98 -1.79
CA PRO A 188 -2.52 -9.79 -2.07
C PRO A 188 -1.75 -8.60 -2.64
N GLU A 189 -0.68 -8.18 -1.99
CA GLU A 189 0.13 -7.04 -2.42
C GLU A 189 0.84 -7.30 -3.76
N GLU A 190 1.25 -8.55 -4.05
CA GLU A 190 1.87 -8.87 -5.34
C GLU A 190 0.84 -8.83 -6.46
N GLU A 191 -0.36 -9.35 -6.24
CA GLU A 191 -1.45 -9.34 -7.22
C GLU A 191 -1.99 -7.93 -7.47
N ILE A 192 -2.14 -7.10 -6.43
CA ILE A 192 -2.53 -5.69 -6.57
C ILE A 192 -1.48 -4.94 -7.39
N LEU A 193 -0.19 -5.10 -7.07
CA LEU A 193 0.90 -4.44 -7.79
C LEU A 193 1.05 -4.97 -9.21
N SER A 194 0.85 -6.27 -9.41
CA SER A 194 0.84 -6.91 -10.74
C SER A 194 -0.29 -6.34 -11.59
N TYR A 195 -1.52 -6.31 -11.05
CA TYR A 195 -2.65 -5.68 -11.71
C TYR A 195 -2.33 -4.22 -12.08
N ALA A 196 -1.79 -3.44 -11.14
CA ALA A 196 -1.45 -2.04 -11.37
C ALA A 196 -0.40 -1.82 -12.47
N ARG A 197 0.57 -2.73 -12.62
CA ARG A 197 1.57 -2.68 -13.70
C ARG A 197 0.94 -2.96 -15.08
N HIS A 198 0.06 -3.94 -15.16
CA HIS A 198 -0.52 -4.40 -16.42
C HIS A 198 -1.70 -3.52 -16.88
N GLU A 199 -2.61 -3.22 -15.95
CA GLU A 199 -3.90 -2.56 -16.25
C GLU A 199 -3.84 -1.04 -16.07
N LYS A 200 -2.81 -0.53 -15.36
CA LYS A 200 -2.53 0.89 -15.14
C LYS A 200 -3.78 1.69 -14.72
N PRO A 201 -4.42 1.33 -13.58
CA PRO A 201 -5.53 2.11 -13.05
C PRO A 201 -5.08 3.55 -12.78
N LEU A 202 -6.03 4.48 -12.83
CA LEU A 202 -5.80 5.89 -12.50
C LEU A 202 -5.21 6.03 -11.09
N ILE A 203 -5.82 5.31 -10.15
CA ILE A 203 -5.50 5.34 -8.74
C ILE A 203 -5.97 4.04 -8.07
N ILE A 204 -5.20 3.59 -7.09
CA ILE A 204 -5.58 2.53 -6.15
C ILE A 204 -6.13 3.21 -4.90
N VAL A 205 -7.35 2.88 -4.49
CA VAL A 205 -7.96 3.38 -3.25
C VAL A 205 -8.08 2.23 -2.28
N MET A 206 -7.47 2.34 -1.10
CA MET A 206 -7.46 1.24 -0.13
C MET A 206 -7.49 1.72 1.32
N GLY A 207 -7.99 0.88 2.22
CA GLY A 207 -7.88 1.09 3.66
C GLY A 207 -6.43 0.93 4.14
N THR A 208 -6.12 1.51 5.29
CA THR A 208 -4.83 1.31 6.00
C THR A 208 -4.86 0.15 6.98
N ARG A 209 -6.06 -0.36 7.28
CA ARG A 209 -6.31 -1.51 8.14
C ARG A 209 -7.13 -2.54 7.39
N GLY A 210 -7.04 -3.80 7.85
CA GLY A 210 -7.83 -4.91 7.33
C GLY A 210 -8.61 -5.62 8.43
N GLU A 211 -9.37 -6.65 8.04
CA GLU A 211 -10.34 -7.35 8.89
C GLU A 211 -9.80 -7.81 10.27
N HIS A 212 -8.51 -8.16 10.38
CA HIS A 212 -7.94 -8.78 11.58
C HIS A 212 -7.08 -7.86 12.46
N GLN A 213 -7.29 -6.53 12.39
CA GLN A 213 -6.49 -5.57 13.16
C GLN A 213 -7.23 -5.07 14.41
N GLU A 214 -7.26 -5.89 15.46
CA GLU A 214 -7.73 -5.47 16.79
C GLU A 214 -6.65 -4.74 17.61
N ASN A 215 -5.37 -4.92 17.25
CA ASN A 215 -4.24 -4.25 17.92
C ASN A 215 -3.93 -2.90 17.28
N LEU A 216 -3.98 -1.83 18.07
CA LEU A 216 -3.69 -0.44 17.66
C LEU A 216 -2.29 -0.25 17.01
N GLU A 217 -1.33 -1.14 17.28
CA GLU A 217 0.06 -1.06 16.80
C GLU A 217 0.32 -1.71 15.42
N LEU A 218 -0.67 -2.41 14.84
CA LEU A 218 -0.50 -3.12 13.57
C LEU A 218 -1.30 -2.42 12.47
N ILE A 219 -0.62 -2.07 11.39
CA ILE A 219 -1.20 -1.53 10.15
C ILE A 219 -1.13 -2.56 9.04
N GLY A 220 -2.02 -2.40 8.06
CA GLY A 220 -2.11 -3.24 6.87
C GLY A 220 -0.75 -3.43 6.23
N SER A 221 -0.19 -4.63 6.39
CA SER A 221 1.04 -5.04 5.72
C SER A 221 0.87 -5.00 4.21
N VAL A 222 -0.32 -5.32 3.70
CA VAL A 222 -0.69 -5.16 2.29
C VAL A 222 -0.59 -3.69 1.86
N THR A 223 -1.22 -2.77 2.59
CA THR A 223 -1.18 -1.33 2.28
C THR A 223 0.24 -0.78 2.31
N ALA A 224 1.01 -1.13 3.33
CA ALA A 224 2.41 -0.72 3.47
C ALA A 224 3.28 -1.18 2.28
N GLU A 225 3.07 -2.40 1.78
CA GLU A 225 3.78 -2.92 0.61
C GLU A 225 3.33 -2.25 -0.69
N VAL A 226 2.02 -2.00 -0.84
CA VAL A 226 1.47 -1.34 -2.04
C VAL A 226 1.95 0.11 -2.15
N ILE A 227 1.92 0.90 -1.07
CA ILE A 227 2.36 2.31 -1.11
C ILE A 227 3.85 2.45 -1.45
N GLU A 228 4.69 1.47 -1.09
CA GLU A 228 6.13 1.53 -1.34
C GLU A 228 6.51 1.10 -2.76
N ARG A 229 5.61 0.40 -3.49
CA ARG A 229 5.97 -0.26 -4.76
C ARG A 229 5.03 0.06 -5.91
N SER A 230 3.92 0.75 -5.64
CA SER A 230 2.91 1.02 -6.66
C SER A 230 3.48 1.81 -7.84
N PRO A 231 3.20 1.39 -9.08
CA PRO A 231 3.57 2.13 -10.28
C PRO A 231 2.55 3.22 -10.66
N VAL A 232 1.51 3.42 -9.86
CA VAL A 232 0.38 4.36 -10.06
C VAL A 232 0.05 5.05 -8.73
N PHE A 233 -0.85 6.03 -8.75
CA PHE A 233 -1.28 6.70 -7.52
C PHE A 233 -1.93 5.72 -6.53
N VAL A 234 -1.69 5.94 -5.23
CA VAL A 234 -2.33 5.18 -4.16
C VAL A 234 -2.90 6.14 -3.13
N TYR A 235 -4.20 6.05 -2.86
CA TYR A 235 -4.87 6.77 -1.79
C TYR A 235 -5.19 5.82 -0.65
N ALA A 236 -4.44 5.92 0.44
CA ALA A 236 -4.60 5.10 1.63
C ALA A 236 -5.42 5.83 2.69
N ILE A 237 -6.49 5.19 3.18
CA ILE A 237 -7.47 5.82 4.09
C ILE A 237 -7.33 5.27 5.51
N PRO A 238 -6.89 6.10 6.48
CA PRO A 238 -6.93 5.77 7.91
C PRO A 238 -8.34 5.45 8.40
N GLU A 239 -8.43 4.55 9.38
CA GLU A 239 -9.69 4.19 10.02
C GLU A 239 -10.43 5.42 10.55
N GLN A 240 -9.70 6.32 11.24
CA GLN A 240 -10.25 7.52 11.86
C GLN A 240 -10.27 8.73 10.92
N ALA A 241 -9.90 8.57 9.64
CA ALA A 241 -9.97 9.67 8.68
C ALA A 241 -11.42 10.14 8.49
N PRO A 242 -11.68 11.45 8.38
CA PRO A 242 -13.02 11.94 8.06
C PRO A 242 -13.46 11.44 6.67
N SER A 243 -14.76 11.16 6.53
CA SER A 243 -15.32 10.86 5.21
C SER A 243 -15.35 12.15 4.39
N LYS A 244 -14.54 12.20 3.34
CA LYS A 244 -14.44 13.32 2.40
C LYS A 244 -14.58 12.80 0.99
N SER A 245 -15.15 13.61 0.11
CA SER A 245 -15.08 13.38 -1.33
C SER A 245 -13.76 13.94 -1.86
N ILE A 246 -13.36 13.52 -3.06
CA ILE A 246 -12.18 14.10 -3.73
C ILE A 246 -12.30 15.63 -3.88
N GLU A 247 -13.53 16.14 -4.04
CA GLU A 247 -13.82 17.57 -4.19
C GLU A 247 -13.61 18.37 -2.90
N ASP A 248 -13.70 17.71 -1.74
CA ASP A 248 -13.51 18.32 -0.42
C ASP A 248 -12.02 18.36 -0.01
N ILE A 249 -11.12 17.86 -0.86
CA ILE A 249 -9.68 17.88 -0.62
C ILE A 249 -9.13 19.19 -1.18
N HIS A 250 -8.75 20.08 -0.27
CA HIS A 250 -8.19 21.39 -0.61
C HIS A 250 -6.75 21.51 -0.12
N LYS A 251 -6.48 21.26 1.16
CA LYS A 251 -5.17 21.44 1.78
C LYS A 251 -4.34 20.17 1.70
N VAL A 252 -3.35 20.15 0.82
CA VAL A 252 -2.47 18.99 0.59
C VAL A 252 -1.06 19.32 1.07
N ALA A 253 -0.52 18.51 1.98
CA ALA A 253 0.85 18.65 2.43
C ALA A 253 1.77 17.64 1.74
N LEU A 254 2.71 18.10 0.90
CA LEU A 254 3.59 17.24 0.11
C LEU A 254 4.99 17.14 0.72
N PHE A 255 5.40 15.94 1.13
CA PHE A 255 6.81 15.68 1.42
C PHE A 255 7.64 15.75 0.14
N THR A 256 8.72 16.50 0.19
CA THR A 256 9.60 16.65 -0.97
C THR A 256 11.06 16.81 -0.54
N SER A 257 11.95 16.24 -1.35
CA SER A 257 13.39 16.49 -1.31
C SER A 257 13.83 17.48 -2.40
N PHE A 258 12.86 18.04 -3.14
CA PHE A 258 13.04 18.98 -4.24
C PHE A 258 13.91 18.47 -5.39
N ASP A 259 13.91 17.16 -5.61
CA ASP A 259 14.56 16.56 -6.76
C ASP A 259 13.68 16.64 -8.03
N GLN A 260 14.27 16.31 -9.18
CA GLN A 260 13.55 16.31 -10.45
C GLN A 260 12.33 15.36 -10.46
N ARG A 261 12.37 14.27 -9.69
CA ARG A 261 11.29 13.28 -9.66
C ARG A 261 10.08 13.82 -8.92
N ASP A 262 10.29 14.57 -7.84
CA ASP A 262 9.21 15.26 -7.13
C ASP A 262 8.49 16.26 -8.04
N LEU A 263 9.24 16.97 -8.90
CA LEU A 263 8.65 17.89 -9.89
C LEU A 263 7.77 17.14 -10.89
N ILE A 264 8.22 15.99 -11.39
CA ILE A 264 7.47 15.15 -12.34
C ILE A 264 6.22 14.57 -11.66
N ALA A 265 6.36 14.03 -10.44
CA ALA A 265 5.26 13.45 -9.69
C ALA A 265 4.20 14.50 -9.34
N PHE A 266 4.64 15.70 -8.99
CA PHE A 266 3.74 16.82 -8.74
C PHE A 266 3.01 17.27 -10.00
N ASP A 267 3.71 17.40 -11.13
CA ASP A 267 3.08 17.71 -12.43
C ASP A 267 2.02 16.67 -12.83
N SER A 268 2.32 15.39 -12.60
CA SER A 268 1.39 14.26 -12.79
C SER A 268 0.14 14.38 -11.90
N LEU A 269 0.32 14.74 -10.62
CA LEU A 269 -0.79 14.98 -9.68
C LEU A 269 -1.70 16.11 -10.18
N ILE A 270 -1.14 17.29 -10.45
CA ILE A 270 -1.92 18.47 -10.84
C ILE A 270 -2.62 18.27 -12.18
N LYS A 271 -1.99 17.61 -13.16
CA LYS A 271 -2.64 17.31 -14.44
C LYS A 271 -3.79 16.33 -14.30
N THR A 272 -3.62 15.32 -13.44
CA THR A 272 -4.64 14.29 -13.24
C THR A 272 -5.85 14.87 -12.51
N PHE A 273 -5.63 15.66 -11.46
CA PHE A 273 -6.70 16.26 -10.64
C PHE A 273 -6.84 17.76 -10.94
N LYS A 274 -6.78 18.14 -12.21
CA LYS A 274 -6.76 19.55 -12.65
C LYS A 274 -7.99 20.37 -12.24
N ASP A 275 -9.12 19.69 -12.04
CA ASP A 275 -10.40 20.33 -11.68
C ASP A 275 -10.52 20.52 -10.17
N ASN A 276 -9.56 20.02 -9.39
CA ASN A 276 -9.46 20.24 -7.96
C ASN A 276 -8.70 21.53 -7.66
N GLN A 277 -9.23 22.31 -6.71
CA GLN A 277 -8.57 23.50 -6.20
C GLN A 277 -7.73 23.13 -4.98
N PHE A 278 -6.47 22.80 -5.22
CA PHE A 278 -5.52 22.47 -4.16
C PHE A 278 -4.76 23.71 -3.66
N GLU A 279 -4.59 23.77 -2.34
CA GLU A 279 -3.60 24.56 -1.63
C GLU A 279 -2.48 23.59 -1.22
N ILE A 280 -1.31 23.77 -1.81
CA ILE A 280 -0.17 22.86 -1.63
C ILE A 280 0.80 23.44 -0.61
N THR A 281 1.07 22.70 0.47
CA THR A 281 2.17 23.02 1.38
C THR A 281 3.30 22.01 1.22
N PHE A 282 4.47 22.44 0.77
CA PHE A 282 5.65 21.57 0.70
C PHE A 282 6.25 21.39 2.11
N ILE A 283 6.42 20.14 2.54
CA ILE A 283 7.12 19.79 3.77
C ILE A 283 8.55 19.40 3.41
N HIS A 284 9.50 20.20 3.88
CA HIS A 284 10.94 19.89 3.79
C HIS A 284 11.46 19.47 5.15
N ILE A 285 12.22 18.37 5.20
CA ILE A 285 12.83 17.87 6.44
C ILE A 285 14.25 18.43 6.55
N ASN A 286 14.51 19.23 7.58
CA ASN A 286 15.84 19.75 7.87
C ASN A 286 16.63 18.70 8.68
N SER A 287 17.57 18.03 8.01
CA SER A 287 18.48 17.06 8.63
C SER A 287 19.79 17.67 9.15
N HIS A 288 20.20 18.83 8.64
CA HIS A 288 21.44 19.51 9.05
C HIS A 288 21.26 21.03 9.13
N GLU A 289 21.63 21.63 10.27
CA GLU A 289 21.50 23.08 10.50
C GLU A 289 22.29 23.92 9.48
N GLU A 290 23.45 23.44 9.06
CA GLU A 290 24.34 24.12 8.09
C GLU A 290 23.70 24.29 6.70
N LYS A 291 22.67 23.50 6.38
CA LYS A 291 21.97 23.57 5.08
C LYS A 291 20.69 24.40 5.12
N ARG A 292 20.27 24.94 6.27
CA ARG A 292 18.99 25.67 6.41
C ARG A 292 18.86 26.84 5.42
N THR A 293 19.88 27.69 5.31
CA THR A 293 19.84 28.84 4.39
C THR A 293 19.79 28.42 2.91
N TRP A 294 20.49 27.36 2.53
CA TRP A 294 20.43 26.80 1.17
C TRP A 294 19.08 26.17 0.87
N ASN A 295 18.46 25.50 1.85
CA ASN A 295 17.12 24.94 1.74
C ASN A 295 16.11 26.07 1.53
N GLU A 296 16.19 27.17 2.29
CA GLU A 296 15.29 28.34 2.15
C GLU A 296 15.37 28.99 0.76
N ILE A 297 16.57 29.17 0.21
CA ILE A 297 16.75 29.71 -1.15
C ILE A 297 16.14 28.77 -2.20
N THR A 298 16.38 27.46 -2.05
CA THR A 298 15.84 26.43 -2.95
C THR A 298 14.31 26.40 -2.89
N LEU A 299 13.76 26.47 -1.68
CA LEU A 299 12.33 26.55 -1.39
C LEU A 299 11.67 27.75 -2.06
N ALA A 300 12.28 28.94 -1.95
CA ALA A 300 11.79 30.14 -2.60
C ALA A 300 11.81 30.02 -4.13
N GLY A 301 12.88 29.46 -4.71
CA GLY A 301 12.99 29.23 -6.14
C GLY A 301 11.93 28.28 -6.68
N ILE A 302 11.63 27.20 -5.95
CA ILE A 302 10.64 26.20 -6.36
C ILE A 302 9.22 26.71 -6.20
N LYS A 303 8.94 27.46 -5.13
CA LYS A 303 7.68 28.18 -4.96
C LYS A 303 7.40 29.11 -6.14
N GLU A 304 8.40 29.87 -6.57
CA GLU A 304 8.29 30.77 -7.73
C GLU A 304 8.11 29.99 -9.04
N TYR A 305 8.82 28.88 -9.23
CA TYR A 305 8.65 28.00 -10.39
C TYR A 305 7.21 27.46 -10.48
N PHE A 306 6.69 26.88 -9.41
CA PHE A 306 5.34 26.32 -9.41
C PHE A 306 4.25 27.37 -9.52
N LYS A 307 4.43 28.55 -8.91
CA LYS A 307 3.50 29.66 -9.07
C LYS A 307 3.42 30.17 -10.51
N LYS A 308 4.54 30.16 -11.24
CA LYS A 308 4.54 30.50 -12.69
C LYS A 308 3.86 29.42 -13.53
N GLN A 309 4.12 28.15 -13.22
CA GLN A 309 3.58 27.03 -13.98
C GLN A 309 2.08 26.79 -13.71
N TYR A 310 1.64 27.04 -12.47
CA TYR A 310 0.28 26.79 -11.98
C TYR A 310 -0.26 28.02 -11.24
N PRO A 311 -0.50 29.13 -11.94
CA PRO A 311 -0.90 30.41 -11.33
C PRO A 311 -2.25 30.35 -10.59
N GLN A 312 -3.06 29.33 -10.85
CA GLN A 312 -4.35 29.08 -10.20
C GLN A 312 -4.24 28.37 -8.85
N LEU A 313 -3.06 27.82 -8.50
CA LEU A 313 -2.86 27.09 -7.25
C LEU A 313 -2.15 27.96 -6.22
N GLU A 314 -2.46 27.71 -4.96
CA GLU A 314 -1.78 28.32 -3.83
C GLU A 314 -0.64 27.42 -3.36
N PHE A 315 0.52 28.03 -3.10
CA PHE A 315 1.73 27.32 -2.70
C PHE A 315 2.28 27.92 -1.42
N ASP A 316 2.55 27.04 -0.45
CA ASP A 316 3.33 27.37 0.72
C ASP A 316 4.38 26.31 1.02
N TYR A 317 5.25 26.58 1.99
CA TYR A 317 6.21 25.60 2.46
C TYR A 317 6.42 25.69 3.96
N VAL A 318 6.82 24.56 4.54
CA VAL A 318 7.25 24.46 5.92
C VAL A 318 8.52 23.63 5.99
N ALA A 319 9.48 24.11 6.78
CA ALA A 319 10.65 23.34 7.13
C ALA A 319 10.44 22.74 8.53
N VAL A 320 10.57 21.42 8.63
CA VAL A 320 10.37 20.67 9.88
C VAL A 320 11.70 20.06 10.29
N ASP A 321 12.09 20.26 11.55
CA ASP A 321 13.30 19.63 12.08
C ASP A 321 13.11 18.12 12.27
N GLU A 322 14.16 17.35 11.98
CA GLU A 322 14.14 15.89 12.11
C GLU A 322 14.00 15.42 13.57
N SER A 323 14.42 16.24 14.53
CA SER A 323 14.17 16.00 15.96
C SER A 323 12.67 16.04 16.25
N HIS A 324 12.12 14.95 16.79
CA HIS A 324 10.68 14.78 17.04
C HIS A 324 9.80 14.93 15.78
N LEU A 325 10.34 14.57 14.61
CA LEU A 325 9.71 14.71 13.29
C LEU A 325 8.21 14.36 13.26
N LEU A 326 7.83 13.18 13.78
CA LEU A 326 6.45 12.69 13.73
C LEU A 326 5.49 13.60 14.50
N ASN A 327 5.86 14.00 15.72
CA ASN A 327 5.06 14.90 16.55
C ASN A 327 4.93 16.29 15.91
N ASN A 328 6.02 16.80 15.32
CA ASN A 328 6.01 18.09 14.64
C ASN A 328 5.08 18.08 13.42
N ILE A 329 5.12 16.99 12.64
CA ILE A 329 4.22 16.78 11.50
C ILE A 329 2.76 16.69 11.96
N ASP A 330 2.47 15.91 13.01
CA ASP A 330 1.11 15.77 13.52
C ASP A 330 0.54 17.12 14.02
N GLN A 331 1.35 17.90 14.75
CA GLN A 331 0.97 19.24 15.16
C GLN A 331 0.73 20.16 13.96
N PHE A 332 1.58 20.09 12.94
CA PHE A 332 1.43 20.86 11.70
C PHE A 332 0.12 20.48 10.96
N ILE A 333 -0.16 19.19 10.82
CA ILE A 333 -1.37 18.65 10.17
C ILE A 333 -2.62 19.16 10.88
N GLN A 334 -2.65 19.07 12.21
CA GLN A 334 -3.81 19.48 13.01
C GLN A 334 -4.01 21.00 12.96
N THR A 335 -2.94 21.77 13.12
CA THR A 335 -2.98 23.25 13.14
C THR A 335 -3.45 23.81 11.80
N ASN A 336 -2.93 23.27 10.70
CA ASN A 336 -3.24 23.76 9.35
C ASN A 336 -4.44 23.04 8.73
N LYS A 337 -5.03 22.06 9.43
CA LYS A 337 -6.16 21.24 8.96
C LYS A 337 -5.88 20.61 7.60
N ILE A 338 -4.71 19.97 7.48
CA ILE A 338 -4.31 19.29 6.26
C ILE A 338 -5.28 18.14 5.97
N ASP A 339 -5.81 18.12 4.74
CA ASP A 339 -6.78 17.13 4.29
C ASP A 339 -6.10 15.82 3.88
N VAL A 340 -4.93 15.93 3.23
CA VAL A 340 -4.18 14.79 2.69
C VAL A 340 -2.68 15.05 2.83
N ILE A 341 -1.96 14.02 3.28
CA ILE A 341 -0.50 13.97 3.19
C ILE A 341 -0.15 13.35 1.85
N CYS A 342 0.74 13.99 1.11
CA CYS A 342 1.23 13.51 -0.17
C CYS A 342 2.72 13.18 -0.08
N THR A 343 3.17 12.13 -0.77
CA THR A 343 4.59 11.77 -0.87
C THR A 343 4.87 11.14 -2.22
N SER A 344 6.01 11.47 -2.80
CA SER A 344 6.52 10.75 -3.97
C SER A 344 7.03 9.37 -3.55
N ASN A 345 6.84 8.37 -4.43
CA ASN A 345 7.43 7.06 -4.22
C ASN A 345 8.83 6.99 -4.84
N TYR A 346 9.86 6.88 -4.00
CA TYR A 346 11.22 6.58 -4.46
C TYR A 346 11.42 5.07 -4.52
N LYS A 347 11.97 4.56 -5.62
CA LYS A 347 12.47 3.17 -5.66
C LYS A 347 13.55 3.00 -4.60
N ARG A 348 13.32 2.08 -3.66
CA ARG A 348 14.25 1.75 -2.57
C ARG A 348 14.61 0.27 -2.65
N ASN A 349 15.88 -0.02 -2.45
CA ASN A 349 16.38 -1.37 -2.33
C ASN A 349 15.81 -2.07 -1.07
N ILE A 350 15.78 -3.41 -1.12
CA ILE A 350 15.11 -4.27 -0.13
C ILE A 350 15.58 -3.97 1.30
N PHE A 351 16.90 -3.82 1.50
CA PHE A 351 17.50 -3.49 2.79
C PHE A 351 17.02 -2.15 3.37
N ALA A 352 16.94 -1.11 2.53
CA ALA A 352 16.48 0.18 2.98
C ALA A 352 15.01 0.10 3.45
N ARG A 353 14.17 -0.72 2.81
CA ARG A 353 12.78 -0.93 3.24
C ARG A 353 12.68 -1.70 4.56
N LEU A 354 13.52 -2.71 4.75
CA LEU A 354 13.53 -3.53 5.98
C LEU A 354 14.00 -2.75 7.21
N PHE A 355 15.07 -1.95 7.07
CA PHE A 355 15.72 -1.31 8.22
C PHE A 355 15.35 0.17 8.42
N ASN A 356 14.88 0.86 7.38
CA ASN A 356 14.55 2.28 7.47
C ASN A 356 13.19 2.54 6.81
N PRO A 357 12.08 2.60 7.57
CA PRO A 357 10.76 2.86 7.01
C PRO A 357 10.73 4.16 6.18
N SER A 358 10.05 4.14 5.03
CA SER A 358 9.84 5.34 4.21
C SER A 358 9.02 6.40 4.96
N MET A 359 9.05 7.67 4.52
CA MET A 359 8.13 8.69 5.09
C MET A 359 6.68 8.26 4.92
N ALA A 360 6.33 7.73 3.74
CA ALA A 360 5.02 7.14 3.46
C ALA A 360 4.64 6.10 4.52
N ARG A 361 5.53 5.13 4.77
CA ARG A 361 5.32 4.09 5.78
C ARG A 361 5.20 4.69 7.18
N LYS A 362 6.10 5.59 7.60
CA LYS A 362 6.01 6.26 8.92
C LYS A 362 4.69 7.01 9.08
N MET A 363 4.24 7.77 8.09
CA MET A 363 2.98 8.51 8.14
C MET A 363 1.78 7.58 8.22
N LEU A 364 1.82 6.44 7.51
CA LEU A 364 0.80 5.39 7.63
C LEU A 364 0.62 4.95 9.08
N PHE A 365 1.72 4.84 9.86
CA PHE A 365 1.74 4.44 11.27
C PHE A 365 1.34 5.49 12.29
N HIS A 366 1.48 6.77 11.96
CA HIS A 366 1.37 7.84 12.94
C HIS A 366 0.18 8.77 12.69
N SER A 367 -0.32 8.86 11.45
CA SER A 367 -1.33 9.85 11.09
C SER A 367 -2.72 9.26 10.85
N ASN A 368 -3.74 9.97 11.31
CA ASN A 368 -5.15 9.73 10.94
C ASN A 368 -5.55 10.48 9.65
N THR A 369 -4.61 11.18 9.01
CA THR A 369 -4.83 11.89 7.75
C THR A 369 -4.57 10.94 6.56
N PRO A 370 -5.46 10.91 5.55
CA PRO A 370 -5.23 10.14 4.34
C PRO A 370 -3.87 10.41 3.68
N LEU A 371 -3.29 9.35 3.11
CA LEU A 371 -2.00 9.39 2.43
C LEU A 371 -2.19 9.18 0.94
N LEU A 372 -1.67 10.10 0.13
CA LEU A 372 -1.61 10.02 -1.32
C LEU A 372 -0.17 9.79 -1.78
N ILE A 373 0.06 8.65 -2.41
CA ILE A 373 1.34 8.33 -3.04
C ILE A 373 1.28 8.80 -4.49
N ILE A 374 2.22 9.65 -4.89
CA ILE A 374 2.34 10.19 -6.24
C ILE A 374 3.56 9.65 -6.98
N LYS A 375 3.48 9.67 -8.31
CA LYS A 375 4.51 9.18 -9.23
C LYS A 375 4.72 10.14 -10.39
#